data_AF-A0A2E2VXQ4-F1
#
_entry.id   AF-A0A2E2VXQ4-F1
#
_cell.length_a   1.000
_cell.length_b   1.000
_cell.length_c   1.000
_cell.angle_alpha   90.00
_cell.angle_beta   90.00
_cell.angle_gamma   90.00
#
_symmetry.space_group_name_H-M   'P 1'
#
loop_
_entity.id
_entity.type
_entity.pdbx_description
1 polymer ?
#
loop_
_entity_poly.entity_id
_entity_poly.type
_entity_poly.pdbx_seq_one_letter_code
_entity_poly.pdbx_strand_id
1 'polypeptide(L)'
;MGSLFVPLIFVCWINGECVSLYHQDERFEKQTQCEKFLEGWSADVIDGIFHSSTMPFSYKAECQQFPDGVVPRVVFPKKVIEGVKT
;
A
#
# COMPACT_ATOMS: atom_id res chain seq x y z
N MET A 1 2.24 16.84 19.32
CA MET A 1 2.71 15.71 18.52
C MET A 1 1.63 15.42 17.51
N GLY A 2 1.90 15.68 16.22
CA GLY A 2 0.94 15.38 15.16
C GLY A 2 0.83 13.87 14.95
N SER A 3 -0.30 13.45 14.40
CA SER A 3 -0.47 12.11 13.87
C SER A 3 -0.83 12.21 12.40
N LEU A 4 -0.25 11.38 11.56
CA LEU A 4 -0.49 11.36 10.12
C LEU A 4 -1.15 10.05 9.72
N PHE A 5 -2.07 10.13 8.78
CA PHE A 5 -2.68 8.99 8.11
C PHE A 5 -1.81 8.60 6.92
N VAL A 6 -1.45 7.32 6.87
CA VAL A 6 -0.65 6.73 5.80
C VAL A 6 -1.52 5.70 5.06
N PRO A 7 -1.62 5.79 3.71
CA PRO A 7 -2.34 4.81 2.93
C PRO A 7 -1.56 3.49 2.89
N LEU A 8 -2.23 2.39 3.23
CA LEU A 8 -1.67 1.04 3.26
C LEU A 8 -2.50 0.07 2.45
N ILE A 9 -1.84 -0.84 1.76
CA ILE A 9 -2.44 -1.99 1.08
C ILE A 9 -1.74 -3.25 1.56
N PHE A 10 -2.49 -4.12 2.22
CA PHE A 10 -2.04 -5.43 2.65
C PHE A 10 -2.42 -6.43 1.57
N VAL A 11 -1.47 -7.22 1.10
CA VAL A 11 -1.69 -8.26 0.09
C VAL A 11 -1.20 -9.58 0.66
N CYS A 12 -2.04 -10.61 0.60
CA CYS A 12 -1.70 -11.96 1.02
C CYS A 12 -2.01 -12.95 -0.11
N TRP A 13 -1.00 -13.68 -0.55
CA TRP A 13 -1.14 -14.77 -1.51
C TRP A 13 -1.60 -16.05 -0.84
N ILE A 14 -2.23 -16.94 -1.60
CA ILE A 14 -2.76 -18.22 -1.09
C ILE A 14 -1.68 -19.17 -0.54
N ASN A 15 -0.40 -18.95 -0.87
CA ASN A 15 0.73 -19.70 -0.33
C ASN A 15 1.13 -19.25 1.09
N GLY A 16 0.47 -18.22 1.63
CA GLY A 16 0.73 -17.67 2.96
C GLY A 16 1.74 -16.52 3.01
N GLU A 17 2.29 -16.10 1.87
CA GLU A 17 3.14 -14.90 1.82
C GLU A 17 2.26 -13.65 1.89
N CYS A 18 2.64 -12.70 2.76
CA CYS A 18 1.93 -11.43 2.91
C CYS A 18 2.91 -10.26 2.87
N VAL A 19 2.49 -9.17 2.25
CA VAL A 19 3.24 -7.90 2.20
C VAL A 19 2.34 -6.72 2.52
N SER A 20 2.95 -5.68 3.07
CA SER A 20 2.31 -4.37 3.28
C SER A 20 2.97 -3.35 2.36
N LEU A 21 2.15 -2.67 1.57
CA LEU A 21 2.55 -1.64 0.63
C LEU A 21 2.05 -0.30 1.15
N TYR A 22 2.88 0.74 1.08
CA TYR A 22 2.53 2.11 1.42
C TYR A 22 3.24 3.07 0.46
N HIS A 23 2.65 4.23 0.25
CA HIS A 23 3.26 5.29 -0.54
C HIS A 23 4.11 6.17 0.38
N GLN A 24 5.44 6.13 0.25
CA GLN A 24 6.37 6.74 1.22
C GLN A 24 6.21 8.26 1.35
N ASP A 25 5.86 8.91 0.24
CA ASP A 25 5.76 10.36 0.12
C ASP A 25 4.37 10.91 0.43
N GLU A 26 3.35 10.06 0.56
CA GLU A 26 1.96 10.49 0.74
C GLU A 26 1.52 10.27 2.18
N ARG A 27 1.35 11.36 2.91
CA ARG A 27 0.94 11.39 4.30
C ARG A 27 -0.09 12.49 4.50
N PHE A 28 -1.16 12.19 5.22
CA PHE A 28 -2.32 13.07 5.32
C PHE A 28 -2.60 13.44 6.76
N GLU A 29 -2.96 14.69 7.00
CA GLU A 29 -3.41 15.13 8.34
C GLU A 29 -4.83 14.64 8.65
N LYS A 30 -5.62 14.34 7.62
CA LYS A 30 -7.03 13.90 7.73
C LYS A 30 -7.23 12.53 7.12
N GLN A 31 -7.95 11.67 7.84
CA GLN A 31 -8.30 10.33 7.39
C GLN A 31 -9.02 10.36 6.03
N THR A 32 -9.97 11.27 5.84
CA THR A 32 -10.75 11.38 4.60
C THR A 32 -9.92 11.73 3.38
N GLN A 33 -8.82 12.48 3.54
CA GLN A 33 -7.89 12.77 2.45
C GLN A 33 -7.08 11.53 2.09
N CYS A 34 -6.65 10.77 3.09
CA CYS A 34 -5.98 9.49 2.89
C CYS A 34 -6.89 8.48 2.18
N GLU A 35 -8.14 8.35 2.62
CA GLU A 35 -9.11 7.42 2.01
C GLU A 35 -9.37 7.76 0.54
N LYS A 36 -9.53 9.05 0.23
CA LYS A 36 -9.72 9.51 -1.15
C LYS A 36 -8.50 9.21 -2.04
N PHE A 37 -7.29 9.36 -1.51
CA PHE A 37 -6.08 8.96 -2.23
C PHE A 37 -6.02 7.44 -2.43
N LEU A 38 -6.33 6.69 -1.37
CA LEU A 38 -6.30 5.24 -1.34
C LEU A 38 -7.27 4.59 -2.32
N GLU A 39 -8.46 5.16 -2.52
CA GLU A 39 -9.43 4.68 -3.52
C GLU A 39 -8.83 4.64 -4.94
N GLY A 40 -8.10 5.68 -5.33
CA GLY A 40 -7.43 5.73 -6.63
C GLY A 40 -6.19 4.82 -6.67
N TRP A 41 -5.29 5.01 -5.71
CA TRP A 41 -4.01 4.32 -5.69
C TRP A 41 -4.14 2.80 -5.50
N SER A 42 -5.13 2.33 -4.74
CA SER A 42 -5.33 0.90 -4.53
C SER A 42 -5.78 0.17 -5.79
N ALA A 43 -6.56 0.79 -6.66
CA ALA A 43 -6.91 0.18 -7.94
C ALA A 43 -5.67 -0.07 -8.80
N ASP A 44 -4.78 0.92 -8.91
CA ASP A 44 -3.55 0.84 -9.71
C ASP A 44 -2.58 -0.23 -9.17
N VAL A 45 -2.41 -0.29 -7.85
CA VAL A 45 -1.54 -1.29 -7.22
C VAL A 45 -2.07 -2.71 -7.42
N ILE A 46 -3.37 -2.91 -7.22
CA ILE A 46 -3.99 -4.24 -7.35
C ILE A 46 -3.99 -4.71 -8.81
N ASP A 47 -4.24 -3.80 -9.76
CA ASP A 47 -4.12 -4.10 -11.19
C ASP A 47 -2.69 -4.50 -11.57
N GLY A 48 -1.67 -3.78 -11.07
CA GLY A 48 -0.26 -4.12 -11.28
C GLY A 48 0.13 -5.50 -10.71
N ILE A 49 -0.41 -5.86 -9.54
CA ILE A 49 -0.19 -7.20 -8.95
C ILE A 49 -0.89 -8.28 -9.76
N PHE A 50 -2.13 -8.03 -10.20
CA PHE A 50 -2.89 -8.97 -11.01
C PHE A 50 -2.20 -9.26 -12.36
N HIS A 51 -1.63 -8.24 -12.99
CA HIS A 51 -0.90 -8.41 -14.25
C HIS A 51 0.50 -9.04 -14.09
N SER A 52 1.11 -8.96 -12.90
CA SER A 52 2.46 -9.50 -12.64
C SER A 52 2.48 -10.88 -12.00
N SER A 53 1.34 -11.40 -11.53
CA SER A 53 1.24 -12.68 -10.83
C SER A 53 0.02 -13.48 -11.26
N THR A 54 0.20 -14.76 -11.58
CA THR A 54 -0.90 -15.71 -11.82
C THR A 54 -1.46 -16.30 -10.52
N MET A 55 -0.84 -16.02 -9.38
CA MET A 55 -1.24 -16.57 -8.09
C MET A 55 -2.38 -15.73 -7.48
N PRO A 56 -3.51 -16.35 -7.09
CA PRO A 56 -4.58 -15.67 -6.40
C PRO A 56 -4.09 -15.03 -5.09
N PHE A 57 -4.64 -13.86 -4.78
CA PHE A 57 -4.35 -13.12 -3.57
C PHE A 57 -5.61 -12.47 -3.02
N SER A 58 -5.62 -12.21 -1.72
CA SER A 58 -6.58 -11.33 -1.06
C SER A 58 -5.87 -10.04 -0.68
N TYR A 59 -6.62 -8.93 -0.62
CA TYR A 59 -6.05 -7.66 -0.20
C TYR A 59 -6.99 -6.86 0.70
N LYS A 60 -6.38 -5.96 1.48
CA LYS A 60 -7.08 -4.97 2.32
C LYS A 60 -6.40 -3.61 2.14
N ALA A 61 -7.15 -2.62 1.71
CA ALA A 61 -6.70 -1.23 1.66
C ALA A 61 -7.24 -0.49 2.89
N GLU A 62 -6.37 0.19 3.64
CA GLU A 62 -6.78 1.03 4.76
C GLU A 62 -5.84 2.22 5.01
N CYS A 63 -6.36 3.25 5.66
CA CYS A 63 -5.57 4.36 6.17
C CYS A 63 -5.26 4.13 7.64
N GLN A 64 -3.98 3.97 7.99
CA GLN A 64 -3.58 3.84 9.39
C GLN A 64 -2.97 5.14 9.91
N GLN A 65 -3.30 5.46 11.15
CA GLN A 65 -2.78 6.62 11.86
C GLN A 65 -1.45 6.25 12.54
N PHE A 66 -0.42 7.00 12.23
CA PHE A 66 0.90 6.88 12.85
C PHE A 66 1.27 8.15 13.62
N PRO A 67 2.03 8.04 14.72
CA PRO A 67 2.71 9.18 15.31
C PRO A 67 3.63 9.82 14.26
N ASP A 68 3.67 11.15 14.20
CA ASP A 68 4.57 11.86 13.31
C ASP A 68 6.04 11.42 13.56
N GLY A 69 6.77 11.13 12.47
CA GLY A 69 8.11 10.55 12.51
C GLY A 69 8.20 9.01 12.68
N VAL A 70 7.10 8.30 12.92
CA VAL A 70 7.05 6.83 13.04
C VAL A 70 6.26 6.24 11.88
N VAL A 71 6.82 6.25 10.67
CA VAL A 71 6.27 5.43 9.58
C VAL A 71 7.00 4.09 9.59
N PRO A 72 6.29 2.95 9.66
CA PRO A 72 6.93 1.65 9.60
C PRO A 72 7.70 1.54 8.27
N ARG A 73 9.01 1.36 8.35
CA ARG A 73 9.83 0.98 7.19
C ARG A 73 9.43 -0.44 6.80
N VAL A 74 8.53 -0.60 5.82
CA VAL A 74 8.34 -1.92 5.19
C VAL A 74 9.10 -1.98 3.87
N VAL A 75 9.82 -3.09 3.74
CA VAL A 75 10.72 -3.47 2.66
C VAL A 75 9.89 -3.86 1.44
N PHE A 76 9.99 -3.10 0.36
CA PHE A 76 9.61 -3.61 -0.96
C PHE A 76 10.54 -4.79 -1.28
N PRO A 77 10.06 -6.01 -1.56
CA PRO A 77 10.86 -6.93 -2.34
C PRO A 77 11.10 -6.23 -3.68
N LYS A 78 12.36 -5.84 -3.90
CA LYS A 78 12.89 -5.08 -5.06
C LYS A 78 12.47 -5.60 -6.45
N LYS A 79 11.77 -6.73 -6.54
CA LYS A 79 11.44 -7.47 -7.76
C LYS A 79 10.09 -7.13 -8.39
N VAL A 80 9.19 -6.40 -7.72
CA VAL A 80 7.84 -6.12 -8.30
C VAL A 80 7.82 -4.87 -9.20
N ILE A 81 8.80 -3.97 -9.10
CA ILE A 81 8.82 -2.68 -9.82
C ILE A 81 9.54 -2.77 -11.20
N GLU A 82 9.86 -3.95 -11.71
CA GLU A 82 10.36 -4.05 -13.11
C GLU A 82 9.23 -4.10 -14.16
N GLY A 83 7.96 -4.21 -13.73
CA GLY A 83 6.81 -4.39 -14.62
C GLY A 83 5.94 -3.16 -14.91
N VAL A 84 5.98 -2.11 -14.07
CA VAL A 84 5.14 -0.91 -14.27
C VAL A 84 6.00 0.19 -14.90
N LYS A 85 6.09 0.17 -16.23
CA LYS A 85 6.62 1.30 -17.00
C LYS A 85 5.49 2.32 -17.20
N THR A 86 5.70 3.52 -16.67
CA THR A 86 5.03 4.77 -17.05
C THR A 86 5.10 5.02 -18.55
#